data_AF-A0A2R6DF93-F1
#
_entry.id   AF-A0A2R6DF93-F1
#
_cell.length_a   1.000
_cell.length_b   1.000
_cell.length_c   1.000
_cell.angle_alpha   90.00
_cell.angle_beta   90.00
_cell.angle_gamma   90.00
#
_symmetry.space_group_name_H-M   'P 1'
#
loop_
_entity.id
_entity.type
_entity.pdbx_description
1 polymer ?
#
loop_
_entity_poly.entity_id
_entity_poly.type
_entity_poly.pdbx_seq_one_letter_code
_entity_poly.pdbx_strand_id
1 'polypeptide(L)'
;MKRETVGVVMVIAAAAGFGTLAIFGKFAEAAGVNTMTLLTFRFLVGTLLLWLVLVLWGRAHLLSGRNLRVALALGVVYAGFSLLFFWGLLYVTAGVAGVVFYTYPAVVYLLSVAFLDERV
;
A
#
# COMPACT_ATOMS: atom_id res chain seq x y z
N MET A 1 28.37 -1.35 -4.69
CA MET A 1 27.55 -2.17 -3.76
C MET A 1 27.07 -3.42 -4.49
N LYS A 2 27.04 -4.58 -3.83
CA LYS A 2 26.43 -5.79 -4.39
C LYS A 2 24.91 -5.56 -4.54
N ARG A 3 24.29 -6.13 -5.58
CA ARG A 3 22.83 -5.98 -5.83
C ARG A 3 21.99 -6.42 -4.63
N GLU A 4 22.45 -7.44 -3.90
CA GLU A 4 21.83 -7.93 -2.67
C GLU A 4 21.72 -6.85 -1.59
N THR A 5 22.81 -6.10 -1.34
CA THR A 5 22.82 -5.04 -0.33
C THR A 5 21.84 -3.92 -0.67
N VAL A 6 21.73 -3.56 -1.96
CA VAL A 6 20.76 -2.56 -2.43
C VAL A 6 19.32 -3.06 -2.21
N GLY A 7 19.05 -4.32 -2.54
CA GLY A 7 17.74 -4.94 -2.31
C GLY A 7 17.36 -4.96 -0.83
N VAL A 8 18.28 -5.34 0.05
CA VAL A 8 18.06 -5.35 1.50
C VAL A 8 17.71 -3.96 2.02
N VAL A 9 18.46 -2.93 1.61
CA VAL A 9 18.18 -1.54 2.03
C VAL A 9 16.80 -1.08 1.53
N MET A 10 16.43 -1.43 0.30
CA MET A 10 15.09 -1.10 -0.24
C MET A 10 13.97 -1.76 0.56
N VAL A 11 14.13 -3.04 0.94
CA VAL A 11 13.15 -3.77 1.74
C VAL A 11 13.02 -3.16 3.13
N ILE A 12 14.14 -2.83 3.79
CA ILE A 12 14.11 -2.20 5.12
C ILE A 12 13.42 -0.83 5.06
N ALA A 13 13.74 -0.02 4.05
CA ALA A 13 13.10 1.29 3.87
C ALA A 13 11.60 1.16 3.62
N ALA A 14 11.19 0.22 2.77
CA ALA A 14 9.79 -0.06 2.50
C ALA A 14 9.05 -0.56 3.77
N ALA A 15 9.66 -1.49 4.51
CA ALA A 15 9.09 -2.03 5.75
C ALA A 15 8.95 -0.95 6.83
N ALA A 16 9.95 -0.08 7.00
CA ALA A 16 9.88 1.05 7.94
C ALA A 16 8.77 2.04 7.56
N GLY A 17 8.66 2.38 6.27
CA GLY A 17 7.59 3.25 5.77
C GLY A 17 6.21 2.61 5.96
N PHE A 18 6.08 1.31 5.74
CA PHE A 18 4.82 0.60 5.90
C PHE A 18 4.43 0.41 7.38
N GLY A 19 5.38 0.08 8.26
CA GLY A 19 5.12 -0.13 9.68
C GLY A 19 4.69 1.14 10.43
N THR A 20 5.18 2.31 10.00
CA THR A 20 4.80 3.61 10.59
C THR A 20 3.41 4.10 10.18
N LEU A 21 2.81 3.47 9.17
CA LEU A 21 1.53 3.89 8.58
C LEU A 21 0.37 3.83 9.57
N ALA A 22 0.28 2.74 10.34
CA ALA A 22 -0.76 2.57 11.36
C ALA A 22 -0.62 3.60 12.50
N ILE A 23 0.62 3.92 12.86
CA ILE A 23 0.96 4.90 13.90
C ILE A 23 0.53 6.30 13.45
N PHE A 24 0.93 6.73 12.24
CA PHE A 24 0.50 8.02 11.71
C PHE A 24 -1.00 8.09 11.46
N GLY A 25 -1.64 6.98 11.11
CA GLY A 25 -3.10 6.89 11.03
C GLY A 25 -3.79 7.22 12.35
N LYS A 26 -3.28 6.67 13.46
CA LYS A 26 -3.77 6.99 14.81
C LYS A 26 -3.49 8.42 15.23
N PHE A 27 -2.34 8.98 14.87
CA PHE A 27 -2.08 10.41 15.12
C PHE A 27 -3.01 11.33 14.33
N ALA A 28 -3.29 11.00 13.06
CA ALA A 28 -4.21 11.77 12.24
C ALA A 28 -5.64 11.71 12.79
N GLU A 29 -6.08 10.53 13.25
CA GLU A 29 -7.36 10.35 13.95
C GLU A 29 -7.42 11.20 15.22
N ALA A 30 -6.40 11.15 16.07
CA ALA A 30 -6.31 11.95 17.30
C ALA A 30 -6.28 13.47 17.02
N ALA A 31 -5.77 13.88 15.86
CA ALA A 31 -5.79 15.26 15.40
C ALA A 31 -7.15 15.68 14.78
N GLY A 32 -8.16 14.80 14.77
CA GLY A 32 -9.48 15.06 14.22
C GLY A 32 -9.56 14.96 12.69
N VAL A 33 -8.53 14.44 12.03
CA VAL A 33 -8.53 14.24 10.58
C VAL A 33 -9.37 13.01 10.25
N ASN A 34 -10.49 13.22 9.53
CA ASN A 34 -11.31 12.10 9.10
C ASN A 34 -10.58 11.21 8.08
N THR A 35 -10.98 9.94 8.02
CA THR A 35 -10.35 8.93 7.17
C THR A 35 -10.34 9.31 5.68
N MET A 36 -11.42 9.90 5.16
CA MET A 36 -11.49 10.28 3.74
C MET A 36 -10.49 11.37 3.40
N THR A 37 -10.36 12.40 4.25
CA THR A 37 -9.37 13.46 4.08
C THR A 37 -7.96 12.88 4.12
N LEU A 38 -7.67 12.01 5.09
CA LEU A 38 -6.36 11.36 5.21
C LEU A 38 -6.00 10.55 3.95
N LEU A 39 -6.92 9.71 3.46
CA LEU A 39 -6.71 8.92 2.25
C LEU A 39 -6.54 9.81 1.02
N THR A 40 -7.36 10.86 0.88
CA THR A 40 -7.28 11.80 -0.23
C THR A 40 -5.90 12.43 -0.31
N PHE A 41 -5.38 12.97 0.80
CA PHE A 41 -4.03 13.53 0.84
C PHE A 41 -2.95 12.48 0.59
N ARG A 42 -3.08 11.29 1.18
CA ARG A 42 -2.12 10.19 0.97
C ARG A 42 -2.00 9.80 -0.50
N PHE A 43 -3.13 9.61 -1.18
CA PHE A 43 -3.14 9.25 -2.59
C PHE A 43 -2.70 10.39 -3.48
N LEU A 44 -3.08 11.64 -3.17
CA LEU A 44 -2.66 12.81 -3.93
C LEU A 44 -1.14 12.99 -3.87
N VAL A 45 -0.56 13.01 -2.66
CA VAL A 45 0.89 13.15 -2.46
C VAL A 45 1.62 11.97 -3.09
N GLY A 46 1.15 10.73 -2.87
CA GLY A 46 1.74 9.54 -3.49
C GLY A 46 1.71 9.59 -5.02
N THR A 47 0.61 10.07 -5.61
CA THR A 47 0.49 10.24 -7.06
C THR A 47 1.48 11.27 -7.58
N LEU A 48 1.57 12.44 -6.94
CA LEU A 48 2.52 13.49 -7.33
C LEU A 48 3.97 13.01 -7.25
N LEU A 49 4.35 12.33 -6.16
CA LEU A 49 5.69 11.76 -5.98
C LEU A 49 5.99 10.68 -7.03
N LEU A 50 5.05 9.77 -7.30
CA LEU A 50 5.23 8.74 -8.31
C LEU A 50 5.41 9.35 -9.70
N TRP A 51 4.57 10.31 -10.09
CA TRP A 51 4.68 10.99 -11.37
C TRP A 51 5.98 11.78 -11.50
N LEU A 52 6.42 12.45 -10.44
CA LEU A 52 7.72 13.13 -10.42
C LEU A 52 8.85 12.14 -10.71
N VAL A 53 8.88 10.98 -10.03
CA VAL A 53 9.90 9.95 -10.27
C VAL A 53 9.82 9.40 -11.71
N LEU A 54 8.63 9.17 -12.22
CA LEU A 54 8.44 8.69 -13.61
C LEU A 54 8.94 9.72 -14.63
N VAL A 55 8.72 11.01 -14.41
CA VAL A 55 9.23 12.09 -15.27
C VAL A 55 10.76 12.12 -15.21
N LEU A 56 11.35 12.09 -14.00
CA LEU A 56 12.79 12.11 -13.81
C LEU A 56 13.51 10.90 -14.44
N TRP A 57 12.84 9.76 -14.53
CA TRP A 57 13.36 8.56 -15.18
C TRP A 57 13.03 8.46 -16.68
N GLY A 58 12.36 9.45 -17.27
CA GLY A 58 11.95 9.42 -18.67
C GLY A 58 10.92 8.33 -18.99
N ARG A 59 10.16 7.89 -17.98
CA ARG A 59 9.15 6.81 -18.06
C ARG A 59 7.72 7.32 -17.89
N ALA A 60 7.50 8.63 -17.82
CA ALA A 60 6.18 9.23 -17.73
C ALA A 60 5.44 9.08 -19.06
N HIS A 61 4.55 8.08 -19.13
CA HIS A 61 3.65 7.87 -20.26
C HIS A 61 2.27 7.47 -19.74
N LEU A 62 1.22 7.88 -20.46
CA LEU A 62 -0.14 7.51 -20.12
C LEU A 62 -0.41 6.06 -20.53
N LEU A 63 -1.03 5.30 -19.63
CA LEU A 63 -1.52 3.97 -19.93
C LEU A 63 -2.75 4.06 -20.85
N SER A 64 -2.90 3.11 -21.76
CA SER A 64 -4.06 3.02 -22.66
C SER A 64 -4.62 1.59 -22.74
N GLY A 65 -5.85 1.47 -23.24
CA GLY A 65 -6.50 0.19 -23.53
C GLY A 65 -6.66 -0.75 -22.32
N ARG A 66 -6.13 -1.97 -22.44
CA ARG A 66 -6.21 -2.99 -21.37
C ARG A 66 -5.42 -2.59 -20.12
N ASN A 67 -4.24 -1.99 -20.28
CA ASN A 67 -3.38 -1.66 -19.14
C ASN A 67 -4.01 -0.57 -18.27
N LEU A 68 -4.65 0.43 -18.88
CA LEU A 68 -5.40 1.44 -18.14
C LEU A 68 -6.55 0.83 -17.34
N ARG A 69 -7.34 -0.07 -17.95
CA ARG A 69 -8.45 -0.74 -17.27
C ARG A 69 -7.98 -1.58 -16.08
N VAL A 70 -6.89 -2.34 -16.25
CA VAL A 70 -6.31 -3.15 -15.17
C VAL A 70 -5.76 -2.24 -14.06
N ALA A 71 -5.04 -1.18 -14.39
CA ALA A 71 -4.51 -0.23 -13.41
C ALA A 71 -5.62 0.46 -12.61
N LEU A 72 -6.71 0.86 -13.27
CA LEU A 72 -7.88 1.44 -12.59
C LEU A 72 -8.56 0.42 -11.67
N ALA A 73 -8.75 -0.82 -12.13
CA ALA A 73 -9.35 -1.88 -11.32
C ALA A 73 -8.52 -2.16 -10.06
N LEU A 74 -7.19 -2.32 -10.21
CA LEU A 74 -6.28 -2.49 -9.09
C LEU A 74 -6.28 -1.27 -8.15
N GLY A 75 -6.33 -0.07 -8.71
CA GLY A 75 -6.43 1.18 -7.95
C GLY A 75 -7.70 1.24 -7.10
N VAL A 76 -8.86 0.86 -7.64
CA VAL A 76 -10.13 0.81 -6.91
C VAL A 76 -10.08 -0.23 -5.80
N VAL A 77 -9.58 -1.44 -6.08
CA VAL A 77 -9.43 -2.50 -5.08
C VAL A 77 -8.50 -2.04 -3.96
N TYR A 78 -7.37 -1.40 -4.30
CA TYR A 78 -6.42 -0.89 -3.31
C TYR A 78 -6.99 0.26 -2.48
N ALA A 79 -7.76 1.18 -3.10
CA ALA A 79 -8.43 2.26 -2.39
C ALA A 79 -9.44 1.71 -1.38
N GLY A 80 -10.24 0.71 -1.78
CA GLY A 80 -11.17 0.01 -0.89
C GLY A 80 -10.45 -0.69 0.27
N PHE A 81 -9.36 -1.41 -0.03
CA PHE A 81 -8.51 -2.03 1.00
C PHE A 81 -7.94 -0.99 1.98
N SER A 82 -7.42 0.12 1.46
CA SER A 82 -6.90 1.22 2.28
C SER A 82 -8.00 1.79 3.17
N LEU A 83 -9.21 1.99 2.66
CA LEU A 83 -10.33 2.50 3.44
C LEU A 83 -10.68 1.54 4.58
N LEU A 84 -10.83 0.25 4.28
CA LEU A 84 -11.12 -0.79 5.28
C LEU A 84 -10.03 -0.87 6.35
N PHE A 85 -8.77 -0.75 5.98
CA PHE A 85 -7.66 -0.75 6.91
C PHE A 85 -7.74 0.43 7.91
N PHE A 86 -7.92 1.66 7.41
CA PHE A 86 -8.01 2.83 8.30
C PHE A 86 -9.32 2.88 9.10
N TRP A 87 -10.42 2.34 8.56
CA TRP A 87 -11.62 2.13 9.37
C TRP A 87 -11.38 1.11 10.47
N GLY A 88 -10.70 0.00 10.19
CA GLY A 88 -10.31 -0.96 11.22
C GLY A 88 -9.48 -0.32 12.33
N LEU A 89 -8.58 0.62 11.98
CA LEU A 89 -7.82 1.38 12.97
C LEU A 89 -8.70 2.20 13.91
N LEU A 90 -9.93 2.59 13.56
CA LEU A 90 -10.83 3.26 14.51
C LEU A 90 -11.21 2.36 15.70
N TYR A 91 -11.17 1.04 15.52
CA TYR A 91 -11.62 0.06 16.51
C TYR A 91 -10.49 -0.64 17.27
N VAL A 92 -9.28 -0.70 16.68
CA VAL A 92 -8.15 -1.43 17.28
C VAL A 92 -6.90 -0.55 17.38
N THR A 93 -5.96 -0.96 18.23
CA THR A 93 -4.66 -0.29 18.32
C THR A 93 -3.81 -0.56 17.08
N ALA A 94 -2.87 0.34 16.78
CA ALA A 94 -1.93 0.17 15.67
C ALA A 94 -1.16 -1.16 15.73
N GLY A 95 -0.81 -1.63 16.95
CA GLY A 95 -0.15 -2.92 17.15
C GLY A 95 -1.02 -4.11 16.76
N VAL A 96 -2.29 -4.13 17.20
CA VAL A 96 -3.24 -5.20 16.85
C VAL A 96 -3.53 -5.20 15.34
N ALA A 97 -3.77 -4.03 14.74
CA ALA A 97 -3.94 -3.90 13.30
C ALA A 97 -2.71 -4.41 12.53
N GLY A 98 -1.51 -4.13 13.03
CA GLY A 98 -0.26 -4.62 12.45
C GLY A 98 -0.16 -6.14 12.49
N VAL A 99 -0.41 -6.77 13.64
CA VAL A 99 -0.38 -8.24 13.77
C VAL A 99 -1.36 -8.91 12.81
N VAL A 100 -2.61 -8.43 12.77
CA VAL A 100 -3.64 -8.92 11.84
C VAL A 100 -3.24 -8.70 10.39
N PHE A 101 -2.67 -7.53 10.06
CA PHE A 101 -2.19 -7.27 8.72
C PHE A 101 -1.09 -8.27 8.32
N TYR A 102 -0.15 -8.56 9.20
CA TYR A 102 0.95 -9.48 8.91
C TYR A 102 0.54 -10.96 8.85
N THR A 103 -0.74 -11.31 9.07
CA THR A 103 -1.24 -12.64 8.69
C THR A 103 -1.58 -12.75 7.20
N TYR A 104 -1.53 -11.64 6.44
CA TYR A 104 -1.80 -11.64 5.00
C TYR A 104 -0.97 -12.64 4.19
N PRO A 105 0.30 -12.96 4.50
CA PRO A 105 1.07 -13.92 3.71
C PRO A 105 0.43 -15.31 3.67
N ALA A 106 -0.21 -15.74 4.77
CA ALA A 106 -0.97 -16.99 4.80
C ALA A 106 -2.20 -16.91 3.90
N VAL A 107 -2.92 -15.77 3.92
CA VAL A 107 -4.09 -15.55 3.05
C VAL A 107 -3.68 -15.53 1.58
N VAL A 108 -2.60 -14.81 1.24
CA VAL A 108 -2.07 -14.75 -0.13
C VAL A 108 -1.62 -16.12 -0.59
N TYR A 109 -0.92 -16.90 0.24
CA TYR A 109 -0.54 -18.27 -0.09
C TYR A 109 -1.76 -19.14 -0.42
N LEU A 110 -2.79 -19.13 0.42
CA LEU A 110 -4.02 -19.89 0.17
C LEU A 110 -4.73 -19.44 -1.12
N LEU A 111 -4.76 -18.13 -1.39
CA LEU A 111 -5.30 -17.60 -2.64
C LEU A 111 -4.46 -18.02 -3.86
N SER A 112 -3.13 -18.05 -3.74
CA SER A 112 -2.27 -18.52 -4.81
C SER A 112 -2.50 -19.99 -5.14
N VAL A 113 -2.60 -20.86 -4.13
CA VAL A 113 -2.93 -22.27 -4.33
C VAL A 113 -4.31 -22.43 -4.99
N ALA A 114 -5.30 -21.62 -4.57
CA ALA A 114 -6.67 -21.72 -5.08
C ALA A 114 -6.88 -21.15 -6.50
N PHE A 115 -6.19 -20.07 -6.86
CA PHE A 115 -6.48 -19.31 -8.09
C PHE A 115 -5.32 -19.26 -9.10
N LEU A 116 -4.09 -19.55 -8.68
CA LEU A 116 -2.88 -19.44 -9.50
C LEU A 116 -2.22 -20.80 -9.82
N ASP A 117 -2.87 -21.92 -9.44
CA ASP A 117 -2.39 -23.30 -9.66
C ASP A 117 -0.98 -23.58 -9.08
N GLU A 118 -0.63 -22.83 -8.01
CA GLU A 118 0.61 -23.06 -7.28
C GLU A 118 0.50 -24.33 -6.43
N ARG A 119 1.55 -25.17 -6.48
CA ARG A 119 1.62 -26.41 -5.68
C ARG A 119 1.98 -26.07 -4.23
N VAL A 120 1.32 -26.78 -3.31
CA VAL A 120 1.55 -26.70 -1.86
C VAL A 120 2.97 -27.10 -1.51
#